data_AF-A0A5P3MNZ6-F1
#
_entry.id   AF-A0A5P3MNZ6-F1
#
_cell.length_a   1.000
_cell.length_b   1.000
_cell.length_c   1.000
_cell.angle_alpha   90.00
_cell.angle_beta   90.00
_cell.angle_gamma   90.00
#
_symmetry.space_group_name_H-M   'P 1'
#
loop_
_entity.id
_entity.type
_entity.pdbx_description
1 polymer ?
#
loop_
_entity_poly.entity_id
_entity_poly.type
_entity_poly.pdbx_seq_one_letter_code
_entity_poly.pdbx_strand_id
1 'polypeptide(L)'
;MQNLLDKLKIPVSIGDMIDLSSTSVYCNYWVGSPRFWQAYMAFADEFYRLIEEDADNQLGARSFVEHSYVRTYPMIPFIMERLPTLFMRLNPQFKRVVYEYPEELLKKRWGVAYDDIVALKQAKEAQDWQAIKHHTEQLFSKLTPAQLKCLYAFNYLPEK
;
A
#
# COMPACT_ATOMS: atom_id res chain seq x y z
N MET A 1 8.07 -2.25 10.65
CA MET A 1 8.13 -3.30 9.62
C MET A 1 9.55 -3.59 9.14
N GLN A 2 10.43 -2.60 8.88
CA GLN A 2 11.83 -2.86 8.46
C GLN A 2 12.57 -3.83 9.40
N ASN A 3 12.48 -3.62 10.72
CA ASN A 3 13.09 -4.51 11.73
C ASN A 3 12.67 -5.99 11.58
N LEU A 4 11.42 -6.26 11.17
CA LEU A 4 10.95 -7.63 10.91
C LEU A 4 11.63 -8.21 9.67
N LEU A 5 11.75 -7.42 8.60
CA LEU A 5 12.41 -7.83 7.36
C LEU A 5 13.88 -8.14 7.61
N ASP A 6 14.57 -7.27 8.35
CA ASP A 6 15.99 -7.44 8.69
C ASP A 6 16.20 -8.71 9.51
N LYS A 7 15.31 -8.97 10.49
CA LYS A 7 15.36 -10.17 11.33
C LYS A 7 15.09 -11.46 10.55
N LEU A 8 14.17 -11.41 9.59
CA LEU A 8 13.88 -12.50 8.64
C LEU A 8 14.88 -12.57 7.48
N LYS A 9 15.86 -11.65 7.42
CA LYS A 9 16.87 -11.54 6.35
C LYS A 9 16.25 -11.40 4.96
N ILE A 10 15.10 -10.73 4.87
CA ILE A 10 14.44 -10.42 3.61
C ILE A 10 15.15 -9.20 2.99
N PRO A 11 15.70 -9.30 1.76
CA PRO A 11 16.55 -8.26 1.17
C PRO A 11 15.72 -7.13 0.56
N VAL A 12 14.93 -6.45 1.38
CA VAL A 12 14.02 -5.37 0.97
C VAL A 12 14.17 -4.18 1.91
N SER A 13 14.48 -3.01 1.32
CA SER A 13 14.45 -1.72 1.99
C SER A 13 13.13 -1.03 1.69
N ILE A 14 12.27 -0.85 2.71
CA ILE A 14 10.95 -0.23 2.54
C ILE A 14 11.06 1.22 2.05
N GLY A 15 12.09 1.95 2.47
CA GLY A 15 12.28 3.36 2.11
C GLY A 15 12.50 3.60 0.62
N ASP A 16 13.03 2.60 -0.08
CA ASP A 16 13.35 2.68 -1.52
C ASP A 16 12.25 2.05 -2.39
N MET A 17 11.18 1.55 -1.78
CA MET A 17 10.10 0.88 -2.50
C MET A 17 9.13 1.88 -3.11
N ILE A 18 9.03 1.87 -4.44
CA ILE A 18 7.88 2.42 -5.14
C ILE A 18 6.88 1.29 -5.41
N ASP A 19 5.71 1.44 -4.80
CA ASP A 19 4.56 0.56 -4.99
C ASP A 19 3.80 0.90 -6.28
N LEU A 20 3.52 -0.11 -7.09
CA LEU A 20 2.72 0.01 -8.31
C LEU A 20 1.30 -0.45 -8.04
N SER A 21 0.32 0.23 -8.66
CA SER A 21 -1.08 -0.21 -8.63
C SER A 21 -1.26 -1.66 -9.13
N SER A 22 -0.36 -2.14 -9.99
CA SER A 22 -0.37 -3.50 -10.49
C SER A 22 0.17 -4.53 -9.51
N THR A 23 1.03 -4.15 -8.55
CA THR A 23 1.73 -5.05 -7.61
C THR A 23 1.26 -4.93 -6.18
N SER A 24 0.63 -3.81 -5.83
CA SER A 24 0.34 -3.46 -4.45
C SER A 24 -1.09 -3.82 -4.10
N VAL A 25 -1.22 -4.60 -3.04
CA VAL A 25 -2.47 -5.07 -2.46
C VAL A 25 -2.59 -4.40 -1.10
N TYR A 26 -3.30 -3.27 -1.06
CA TYR A 26 -3.60 -2.54 0.17
C TYR A 26 -4.98 -2.92 0.71
N CYS A 27 -5.24 -4.22 0.80
CA CYS A 27 -6.48 -4.76 1.35
C CYS A 27 -6.31 -6.21 1.82
N ASN A 28 -7.22 -6.63 2.69
CA ASN A 28 -7.36 -8.04 3.12
C ASN A 28 -8.34 -8.83 2.21
N TYR A 29 -8.70 -8.28 1.03
CA TYR A 29 -9.67 -8.89 0.13
C TYR A 29 -9.05 -9.17 -1.23
N TRP A 30 -8.66 -10.42 -1.44
CA TRP A 30 -8.14 -10.91 -2.70
C TRP A 30 -8.36 -12.42 -2.79
N VAL A 31 -8.32 -12.95 -4.01
CA VAL A 31 -8.52 -14.38 -4.29
C VAL A 31 -7.23 -14.98 -4.84
N GLY A 32 -6.88 -16.16 -4.37
CA GLY A 32 -5.67 -16.88 -4.76
C GLY A 32 -5.98 -18.31 -5.18
N SER A 33 -5.15 -18.86 -6.07
CA SER A 33 -5.16 -20.31 -6.35
C SER A 33 -4.72 -21.12 -5.12
N PRO A 34 -5.02 -22.43 -5.03
CA PRO A 34 -4.55 -23.26 -3.91
C PRO A 34 -3.03 -23.21 -3.73
N ARG A 35 -2.26 -23.27 -4.82
CA ARG A 35 -0.79 -23.16 -4.80
C ARG A 35 -0.32 -21.79 -4.27
N PHE A 36 -1.02 -20.73 -4.65
CA PHE A 36 -0.75 -19.39 -4.13
C PHE A 36 -0.96 -19.36 -2.61
N TRP A 37 -2.12 -19.84 -2.12
CA TRP A 37 -2.45 -19.77 -0.70
C TRP A 37 -1.47 -20.54 0.17
N GLN A 38 -1.05 -21.73 -0.27
CA GLN A 38 -0.04 -22.51 0.46
C GLN A 38 1.28 -21.74 0.60
N ALA A 39 1.77 -21.15 -0.49
CA ALA A 39 3.01 -20.39 -0.46
C ALA A 39 2.89 -19.09 0.35
N TYR A 40 1.79 -18.36 0.20
CA TYR A 40 1.53 -17.13 0.95
C TYR A 40 1.39 -17.39 2.45
N MET A 41 0.65 -18.43 2.86
CA MET A 41 0.47 -18.74 4.27
C MET A 41 1.77 -19.19 4.92
N ALA A 42 2.60 -19.98 4.22
CA ALA A 42 3.93 -20.33 4.71
C ALA A 42 4.81 -19.09 4.91
N PHE A 43 4.76 -18.14 3.97
CA PHE A 43 5.47 -16.86 4.09
C PHE A 43 4.94 -16.01 5.26
N ALA A 44 3.63 -15.84 5.38
CA ALA A 44 3.00 -15.05 6.43
C ALA A 44 3.20 -15.64 7.83
N ASP A 45 3.26 -16.98 7.93
CA ASP A 45 3.52 -17.70 9.18
C ASP A 45 4.89 -17.36 9.79
N GLU A 46 5.92 -17.12 8.97
CA GLU A 46 7.23 -16.68 9.46
C GLU A 46 7.16 -15.33 10.19
N PHE A 47 6.36 -14.39 9.66
CA PHE A 47 6.12 -13.11 10.33
C PHE A 47 5.30 -13.28 11.60
N TYR A 48 4.24 -14.09 11.53
CA TYR A 48 3.38 -14.35 12.69
C TYR A 48 4.19 -14.95 13.85
N ARG A 49 4.96 -16.02 13.60
CA ARG A 49 5.81 -16.65 14.62
C ARG A 49 6.82 -15.67 15.20
N LEU A 50 7.49 -14.88 14.35
CA LEU A 50 8.45 -13.89 14.82
C LEU A 50 7.82 -12.83 15.74
N ILE A 51 6.62 -12.34 15.38
CA ILE A 51 5.88 -11.38 16.21
C ILE A 51 5.45 -12.04 17.52
N GLU A 52 5.03 -13.31 17.48
CA GLU A 52 4.58 -14.01 18.66
C GLU A 52 5.71 -14.29 19.66
N GLU A 53 6.88 -14.68 19.15
CA GLU A 53 8.10 -14.95 19.91
C GLU A 53 8.75 -13.66 20.48
N ASP A 54 8.50 -12.49 19.89
CA ASP A 54 8.99 -11.20 20.38
C ASP A 54 8.15 -10.67 21.58
N ALA A 55 8.18 -11.42 22.69
CA ALA A 55 7.46 -11.15 23.94
C ALA A 55 7.65 -9.70 24.43
N ASP A 56 8.88 -9.20 24.35
CA ASP A 56 9.27 -7.87 24.83
C ASP A 56 9.03 -6.76 23.79
N ASN A 57 8.43 -7.09 22.64
CA ASN A 57 8.10 -6.16 21.56
C ASN A 57 9.31 -5.34 21.06
N GLN A 58 10.49 -5.95 21.00
CA GLN A 58 11.71 -5.30 20.53
C GLN A 58 11.63 -4.89 19.05
N LEU A 59 10.80 -5.59 18.27
CA LEU A 59 10.57 -5.33 16.84
C LEU A 59 9.43 -4.32 16.62
N GLY A 60 8.71 -3.93 17.68
CA GLY A 60 7.66 -2.92 17.66
C GLY A 60 6.36 -3.37 16.98
N ALA A 61 6.21 -4.65 16.67
CA ALA A 61 5.04 -5.18 15.97
C ALA A 61 3.77 -5.21 16.83
N ARG A 62 3.91 -5.27 18.16
CA ARG A 62 2.82 -5.22 19.14
C ARG A 62 2.54 -3.80 19.64
N SER A 63 3.26 -2.81 19.11
CA SER A 63 3.05 -1.40 19.46
C SER A 63 1.71 -0.88 18.93
N PHE A 64 1.22 0.17 19.57
CA PHE A 64 0.14 0.98 19.04
C PHE A 64 0.72 2.12 18.20
N VAL A 65 0.07 2.41 17.08
CA VAL A 65 0.41 3.53 16.19
C VAL A 65 -0.69 4.58 16.23
N GLU A 66 -0.29 5.85 16.28
CA GLU A 66 -1.21 6.96 16.10
C GLU A 66 -1.67 7.01 14.64
N HIS A 67 -2.99 7.14 14.45
CA HIS A 67 -3.61 7.24 13.15
C HIS A 67 -4.73 8.30 13.21
N SER A 68 -4.75 9.19 12.22
CA SER A 68 -5.76 10.25 12.09
C SER A 68 -5.93 11.13 13.34
N TYR A 69 -4.82 11.63 13.90
CA TYR A 69 -4.73 12.67 14.94
C TYR A 69 -5.37 12.38 16.31
N VAL A 70 -6.11 11.27 16.49
CA VAL A 70 -6.87 11.05 17.74
C VAL A 70 -6.95 9.58 18.15
N ARG A 71 -6.62 8.62 17.28
CA ARG A 71 -6.83 7.20 17.56
C ARG A 71 -5.54 6.42 17.44
N THR A 72 -5.31 5.56 18.43
CA THR A 72 -4.24 4.58 18.38
C THR A 72 -4.80 3.23 17.95
N TYR A 73 -4.06 2.54 17.08
CA TYR A 73 -4.44 1.23 16.57
C TYR A 73 -3.27 0.25 16.73
N PRO A 74 -3.53 -1.06 16.90
CA PRO A 74 -2.47 -2.05 16.92
C PRO A 74 -1.71 -2.03 15.59
N MET A 75 -0.38 -2.22 15.64
CA MET A 75 0.47 -2.26 14.45
C MET A 75 0.26 -3.52 13.60
N ILE A 76 -0.16 -4.63 14.21
CA ILE A 76 -0.27 -5.94 13.55
C ILE A 76 -1.11 -5.91 12.26
N PRO A 77 -2.35 -5.36 12.22
CA PRO A 77 -3.11 -5.24 10.99
C PRO A 77 -2.35 -4.53 9.86
N PHE A 78 -1.65 -3.43 10.17
CA PHE A 78 -0.87 -2.68 9.19
C PHE A 78 0.33 -3.46 8.63
N ILE A 79 0.91 -4.37 9.43
CA ILE A 79 1.95 -5.30 8.96
C ILE A 79 1.31 -6.33 8.03
N MET A 80 0.21 -6.97 8.46
CA MET A 80 -0.46 -8.02 7.69
C MET A 80 -0.98 -7.52 6.34
N GLU A 81 -1.50 -6.29 6.28
CA GLU A 81 -1.95 -5.66 5.02
C GLU A 81 -0.81 -5.44 4.02
N ARG A 82 0.45 -5.38 4.47
CA ARG A 82 1.62 -5.20 3.59
C ARG A 82 2.23 -6.51 3.11
N LEU A 83 1.95 -7.63 3.79
CA LEU A 83 2.53 -8.94 3.44
C LEU A 83 2.15 -9.42 2.03
N PRO A 84 0.90 -9.29 1.55
CA PRO A 84 0.57 -9.70 0.18
C PRO A 84 1.40 -8.97 -0.88
N THR A 85 1.58 -7.66 -0.72
CA THR A 85 2.40 -6.83 -1.63
C THR A 85 3.86 -7.30 -1.62
N LEU A 86 4.42 -7.51 -0.44
CA LEU A 86 5.79 -7.99 -0.28
C LEU A 86 5.95 -9.40 -0.89
N PHE A 87 5.03 -10.31 -0.59
CA PHE A 87 5.03 -11.67 -1.12
C PHE A 87 5.01 -11.67 -2.65
N MET A 88 4.12 -10.89 -3.27
CA MET A 88 4.01 -10.79 -4.73
C MET A 88 5.27 -10.22 -5.39
N ARG A 89 5.96 -9.30 -4.71
CA ARG A 89 7.23 -8.75 -5.19
C ARG A 89 8.35 -9.79 -5.16
N LEU A 90 8.43 -10.56 -4.08
CA LEU A 90 9.45 -11.60 -3.89
C LEU A 90 9.17 -12.86 -4.73
N ASN A 91 7.92 -13.05 -5.17
CA ASN A 91 7.48 -14.25 -5.88
C ASN A 91 6.85 -13.92 -7.24
N PRO A 92 7.63 -13.40 -8.22
CA PRO A 92 7.12 -13.00 -9.53
C PRO A 92 6.56 -14.15 -10.36
N GLN A 93 6.80 -15.41 -9.96
CA GLN A 93 6.20 -16.60 -10.58
C GLN A 93 4.68 -16.68 -10.41
N PHE A 94 4.09 -16.00 -9.41
CA PHE A 94 2.65 -15.91 -9.26
C PHE A 94 2.09 -14.83 -10.17
N LYS A 95 1.29 -15.26 -11.15
CA LYS A 95 0.55 -14.34 -12.02
C LYS A 95 -0.56 -13.65 -11.23
N ARG A 96 -0.85 -12.41 -11.61
CA ARG A 96 -1.88 -11.57 -11.00
C ARG A 96 -2.70 -10.88 -12.07
N VAL A 97 -3.94 -10.57 -11.70
CA VAL A 97 -4.85 -9.74 -12.49
C VAL A 97 -5.37 -8.67 -11.56
N VAL A 98 -5.22 -7.41 -11.95
CA VAL A 98 -5.74 -6.27 -11.19
C VAL A 98 -7.05 -5.84 -11.81
N TYR A 99 -8.02 -5.52 -10.96
CA TYR A 99 -9.26 -4.92 -11.42
C TYR A 99 -9.00 -3.49 -11.87
N GLU A 100 -9.20 -3.23 -13.15
CA GLU A 100 -9.09 -1.89 -13.71
C GLU A 100 -10.46 -1.20 -13.71
N TYR A 101 -10.52 -0.02 -13.13
CA TYR A 101 -11.73 0.79 -13.15
C TYR A 101 -11.91 1.42 -14.53
N PRO A 102 -13.15 1.49 -15.06
CA PRO A 102 -13.43 2.20 -16.30
C PRO A 102 -12.97 3.66 -16.22
N GLU A 103 -12.40 4.15 -17.32
CA GLU A 103 -11.83 5.50 -17.40
C GLU A 103 -12.85 6.59 -17.02
N GLU A 104 -14.08 6.47 -17.53
CA GLU A 104 -15.17 7.41 -17.24
C GLU A 104 -15.51 7.49 -15.76
N LEU A 105 -15.43 6.36 -15.04
CA LEU A 105 -15.64 6.34 -13.59
C LEU A 105 -14.49 7.03 -12.87
N LEU A 106 -13.26 6.84 -13.32
CA LEU A 106 -12.08 7.49 -12.75
C LEU A 106 -12.12 9.00 -12.99
N LYS A 107 -12.47 9.46 -14.20
CA LYS A 107 -12.64 10.88 -14.51
C LYS A 107 -13.72 11.52 -13.65
N LYS A 108 -14.88 10.87 -13.52
CA LYS A 108 -15.96 11.33 -12.64
C LYS A 108 -15.49 11.42 -11.18
N ARG A 109 -14.75 10.43 -10.70
CA ARG A 109 -14.29 10.34 -9.31
C ARG A 109 -13.22 11.38 -8.98
N TRP A 110 -12.24 11.56 -9.86
CA TRP A 110 -11.06 12.38 -9.61
C TRP A 110 -11.19 13.79 -10.18
N GLY A 111 -12.14 14.06 -11.08
CA GLY A 111 -12.43 15.39 -11.62
C GLY A 111 -11.16 16.13 -12.06
N VAL A 112 -10.96 17.32 -11.50
CA VAL A 112 -9.79 18.19 -11.78
C VAL A 112 -8.43 17.58 -11.42
N ALA A 113 -8.40 16.51 -10.62
CA ALA A 113 -7.18 15.80 -10.22
C ALA A 113 -6.87 14.58 -11.09
N TYR A 114 -7.74 14.23 -12.04
CA TYR A 114 -7.59 12.99 -12.83
C TYR A 114 -6.25 12.91 -13.57
N ASP A 115 -5.88 13.97 -14.30
CA ASP A 115 -4.65 13.97 -15.09
C ASP A 115 -3.38 13.83 -14.22
N ASP A 116 -3.35 14.48 -13.04
CA ASP A 116 -2.23 14.37 -12.11
C ASP A 116 -2.15 12.96 -11.50
N ILE A 117 -3.28 12.31 -11.22
CA ILE A 117 -3.33 10.93 -10.74
C ILE A 117 -2.80 9.96 -11.81
N VAL A 118 -3.16 10.17 -13.08
CA VAL A 118 -2.63 9.38 -14.21
C VAL A 118 -1.12 9.60 -14.36
N ALA A 119 -0.65 10.84 -14.31
CA ALA A 119 0.77 11.18 -14.37
C ALA A 119 1.56 10.56 -13.20
N LEU A 120 1.01 10.58 -11.98
CA LEU A 120 1.58 9.91 -10.82
C LEU A 120 1.67 8.40 -11.01
N LYS A 121 0.65 7.77 -11.59
CA LYS A 121 0.67 6.33 -11.91
C LYS A 121 1.84 6.01 -12.87
N GLN A 122 1.98 6.79 -13.95
CA GLN A 122 3.04 6.62 -14.94
C GLN A 122 4.43 6.85 -14.35
N ALA A 123 4.60 7.90 -13.54
CA ALA A 123 5.86 8.18 -12.85
C ALA A 123 6.26 7.05 -11.89
N LYS A 124 5.30 6.45 -11.18
CA LYS A 124 5.53 5.26 -10.35
C LYS A 124 5.95 4.06 -11.19
N GLU A 125 5.27 3.80 -12.31
CA GLU A 125 5.64 2.72 -13.24
C GLU A 125 7.05 2.88 -13.80
N ALA A 126 7.46 4.13 -14.07
CA ALA A 126 8.81 4.48 -14.50
C ALA A 126 9.87 4.49 -13.36
N GLN A 127 9.44 4.32 -12.11
CA GLN A 127 10.28 4.45 -10.91
C GLN A 127 10.98 5.83 -10.80
N ASP A 128 10.34 6.88 -11.29
CA ASP A 128 10.90 8.24 -11.33
C ASP A 128 10.46 9.06 -10.10
N TRP A 129 11.33 9.13 -9.10
CA TRP A 129 11.07 9.90 -7.87
C TRP A 129 10.90 11.40 -8.10
N GLN A 130 11.58 11.98 -9.09
CA GLN A 130 11.49 13.41 -9.36
C GLN A 130 10.12 13.74 -9.98
N ALA A 131 9.67 12.93 -10.94
CA ALA A 131 8.34 13.05 -11.52
C ALA A 131 7.23 12.77 -10.47
N ILE A 132 7.40 11.76 -9.61
CA ILE A 132 6.46 11.50 -8.50
C ILE A 132 6.31 12.74 -7.63
N LYS A 133 7.42 13.34 -7.20
CA LYS A 133 7.40 14.54 -6.36
C LYS A 133 6.70 15.70 -7.07
N HIS A 134 7.08 15.97 -8.31
CA HIS A 134 6.50 17.05 -9.11
C HIS A 134 4.98 16.92 -9.25
N HIS A 135 4.48 15.76 -9.68
CA HIS A 135 3.04 15.55 -9.86
C HIS A 135 2.27 15.52 -8.53
N THR A 136 2.92 15.11 -7.44
CA THR A 136 2.32 15.17 -6.09
C THR A 136 2.09 16.62 -5.66
N GLU A 137 3.07 17.51 -5.88
CA GLU A 137 2.95 18.94 -5.60
C GLU A 137 1.85 19.59 -6.45
N GLN A 138 1.78 19.25 -7.75
CA GLN A 138 0.72 19.73 -8.64
C GLN A 138 -0.67 19.28 -8.17
N LEU A 139 -0.84 18.01 -7.84
CA LEU A 139 -2.09 17.44 -7.34
C LEU A 139 -2.58 18.20 -6.09
N PHE A 140 -1.70 18.39 -5.10
CA PHE A 140 -2.07 19.07 -3.86
C PHE A 140 -2.30 20.57 -4.02
N SER A 141 -1.72 21.20 -5.05
CA SER A 141 -2.01 22.61 -5.37
C SER A 141 -3.44 22.82 -5.89
N LYS A 142 -4.06 21.79 -6.47
CA LYS A 142 -5.40 21.83 -7.08
C LYS A 142 -6.54 21.48 -6.13
N LEU A 143 -6.22 20.89 -4.97
CA LEU A 143 -7.21 20.32 -4.05
C LEU A 143 -7.26 21.10 -2.73
N THR A 144 -8.47 21.47 -2.30
CA THR A 144 -8.67 22.04 -0.98
C THR A 144 -8.55 20.96 0.11
N PRO A 145 -8.28 21.33 1.38
CA PRO A 145 -8.31 20.38 2.49
C PRO A 145 -9.64 19.60 2.60
N ALA A 146 -10.76 20.25 2.28
CA ALA A 146 -12.08 19.61 2.29
C ALA A 146 -12.21 18.56 1.18
N GLN A 147 -11.72 18.87 -0.03
CA GLN A 147 -11.69 17.94 -1.16
C GLN A 147 -10.78 16.74 -0.88
N LEU A 148 -9.60 16.96 -0.28
CA LEU A 148 -8.71 15.90 0.16
C LEU A 148 -9.38 14.99 1.20
N LYS A 149 -10.11 15.59 2.15
CA LYS A 149 -10.88 14.83 3.14
C LYS A 149 -11.99 14.01 2.49
N CYS A 150 -12.68 14.54 1.48
CA CYS A 150 -13.71 13.80 0.74
C CYS A 150 -13.13 12.62 -0.05
N LEU A 151 -12.00 12.84 -0.73
CA LEU A 151 -11.27 11.79 -1.42
C LEU A 151 -10.85 10.67 -0.47
N TYR A 152 -10.34 11.03 0.71
CA TYR A 152 -9.89 10.07 1.72
C TYR A 152 -11.03 9.31 2.40
N ALA A 153 -12.07 10.03 2.86
CA ALA A 153 -13.15 9.43 3.65
C ALA A 153 -14.22 8.73 2.82
N PHE A 154 -14.49 9.25 1.62
CA PHE A 154 -15.65 8.85 0.81
C PHE A 154 -15.26 8.43 -0.60
N ASN A 155 -13.97 8.42 -0.94
CA ASN A 155 -13.49 7.99 -2.25
C ASN A 155 -14.14 8.77 -3.41
N TYR A 156 -14.51 10.04 -3.21
CA TYR A 156 -15.05 10.92 -4.25
C TYR A 156 -14.54 12.35 -4.11
N LEU A 157 -14.41 13.05 -5.24
CA LEU A 157 -14.15 14.48 -5.27
C LEU A 157 -15.47 15.23 -5.53
N PRO A 158 -15.92 16.11 -4.62
CA PRO A 158 -17.09 16.94 -4.88
C PRO A 158 -16.83 17.93 -6.00
N GLU A 159 -17.87 18.15 -6.82
CA GLU A 159 -17.91 19.26 -7.77
C GLU A 159 -17.85 20.60 -7.00
N LYS A 160 -17.27 21.61 -7.64
CA LYS A 160 -17.14 22.96 -7.06
C LYS A 160 -18.48 23.67 -7.00
#